data_AF-A0A7S1R033-F1
#
_entry.id   AF-A0A7S1R033-F1
#
_cell.length_a   1.000
_cell.length_b   1.000
_cell.length_c   1.000
_cell.angle_alpha   90.00
_cell.angle_beta   90.00
_cell.angle_gamma   90.00
#
_symmetry.space_group_name_H-M   'P 1'
#
loop_
_entity.id
_entity.type
_entity.pdbx_description
1 polymer ?
#
loop_
_entity_poly.entity_id
_entity_poly.type
_entity_poly.pdbx_seq_one_letter_code
_entity_poly.pdbx_strand_id
1 'polypeptide(L)'
;GPRAAAVAAEKLEAEKESAGGEGARPKKKRKKKVKTEEEQRLRELLIEILVSRLERPSLQQDDIEKLPLYPTEELIWDPNLVPEEHYSGDYSLALPKLNLQFLTIHDYLLRNFNLFRLESTYEIREDLQDQIPRMKPHVDQDGLTQFGGRA
;
A
#
# COMPACT_ATOMS: atom_id res chain seq x y z
N GLY A 1 85.05 -23.95 7.35
CA GLY A 1 84.77 -24.86 8.49
C GLY A 1 83.26 -24.99 8.67
N PRO A 2 82.72 -26.20 8.88
CA PRO A 2 81.29 -26.54 8.72
C PRO A 2 80.33 -25.90 9.73
N ARG A 3 80.80 -24.98 10.59
CA ARG A 3 80.00 -24.30 11.61
C ARG A 3 79.37 -22.97 11.16
N ALA A 4 79.83 -22.38 10.06
CA ALA A 4 79.26 -21.13 9.52
C ALA A 4 78.06 -21.36 8.58
N ALA A 5 77.99 -22.53 7.92
CA ALA A 5 76.90 -22.87 7.01
C ALA A 5 75.62 -23.32 7.75
N ALA A 6 75.77 -23.94 8.94
CA ALA A 6 74.63 -24.36 9.77
C ALA A 6 73.89 -23.16 10.40
N VAL A 7 74.62 -22.13 10.83
CA VAL A 7 74.04 -20.91 11.42
C VAL A 7 73.35 -20.02 10.37
N ALA A 8 73.74 -20.12 9.11
CA ALA A 8 73.08 -19.43 8.00
C ALA A 8 71.77 -20.13 7.57
N ALA A 9 71.69 -21.46 7.69
CA ALA A 9 70.48 -22.22 7.39
C ALA A 9 69.41 -22.06 8.51
N GLU A 10 69.84 -21.99 9.77
CA GLU A 10 68.93 -21.81 10.91
C GLU A 10 68.34 -20.40 11.00
N LYS A 11 69.04 -19.38 10.48
CA LYS A 11 68.52 -18.01 10.36
C LYS A 11 67.53 -17.81 9.19
N LEU A 12 67.51 -18.70 8.20
CA LEU A 12 66.58 -18.63 7.07
C LEU A 12 65.24 -19.34 7.35
N GLU A 13 65.18 -20.21 8.35
CA GLU A 13 63.93 -20.86 8.77
C GLU A 13 63.22 -20.14 9.92
N ALA A 14 63.94 -19.37 10.75
CA ALA A 14 63.34 -18.61 11.86
C ALA A 14 62.62 -17.29 11.43
N GLU A 15 62.83 -16.78 10.23
CA GLU A 15 62.09 -15.60 9.71
C GLU A 15 60.86 -15.98 8.84
N LYS A 16 60.54 -17.27 8.71
CA LYS A 16 59.30 -17.73 8.04
C LYS A 16 58.11 -17.95 8.97
N GLU A 17 58.29 -17.85 10.28
CA GLU A 17 57.21 -18.08 11.28
C GLU A 17 56.70 -16.83 12.00
N SER A 18 57.16 -15.62 11.69
CA SER A 18 56.41 -14.39 12.01
C SER A 18 55.48 -14.03 10.86
N ALA A 19 54.52 -14.92 10.61
CA ALA A 19 53.32 -14.59 9.88
C ALA A 19 52.61 -13.41 10.58
N GLY A 20 52.39 -12.32 9.86
CA GLY A 20 51.50 -11.25 10.34
C GLY A 20 51.86 -9.83 9.93
N GLY A 21 52.49 -9.61 8.78
CA GLY A 21 52.69 -8.26 8.23
C GLY A 21 51.83 -8.04 7.01
N GLU A 22 50.88 -7.11 7.10
CA GLU A 22 49.86 -6.77 6.10
C GLU A 22 50.39 -6.66 4.67
N GLY A 23 50.26 -7.75 3.91
CA GLY A 23 50.17 -7.66 2.45
C GLY A 23 48.88 -6.92 2.10
N ALA A 24 48.98 -5.61 1.88
CA ALA A 24 47.88 -4.79 1.38
C ALA A 24 47.43 -5.33 0.01
N ARG A 25 46.49 -6.30 0.03
CA ARG A 25 45.73 -6.71 -1.15
C ARG A 25 45.16 -5.43 -1.75
N PRO A 26 45.33 -5.18 -3.07
CA PRO A 26 44.63 -4.05 -3.67
C PRO A 26 43.15 -4.32 -3.43
N LYS A 27 42.52 -3.47 -2.60
CA LYS A 27 41.07 -3.47 -2.41
C LYS A 27 40.53 -3.24 -3.82
N LYS A 28 40.14 -4.32 -4.51
CA LYS A 28 39.37 -4.23 -5.75
C LYS A 28 38.15 -3.43 -5.37
N LYS A 29 38.17 -2.13 -5.65
CA LYS A 29 37.02 -1.25 -5.49
C LYS A 29 35.94 -1.93 -6.30
N ARG A 30 35.00 -2.60 -5.64
CA ARG A 30 33.85 -3.21 -6.31
C ARG A 30 33.23 -2.03 -7.04
N LYS A 31 33.38 -2.00 -8.37
CA LYS A 31 32.68 -1.01 -9.20
C LYS A 31 31.24 -1.14 -8.76
N LYS A 32 30.72 -0.13 -8.07
CA LYS A 32 29.32 -0.09 -7.65
C LYS A 32 28.59 -0.15 -8.98
N LYS A 33 28.06 -1.32 -9.35
CA LYS A 33 27.24 -1.46 -10.56
C LYS A 33 26.18 -0.40 -10.37
N VAL A 34 26.23 0.64 -11.19
CA VAL A 34 25.16 1.61 -11.30
C VAL A 34 24.01 0.74 -11.76
N LYS A 35 23.12 0.38 -10.82
CA LYS A 35 21.93 -0.39 -11.15
C LYS A 35 21.16 0.49 -12.11
N THR A 36 20.92 -0.02 -13.31
CA THR A 36 20.03 0.62 -14.27
C THR A 36 18.68 0.81 -13.55
N GLU A 37 18.01 1.95 -13.74
CA GLU A 37 16.71 2.22 -13.11
C GLU A 37 15.69 1.10 -13.40
N GLU A 38 15.82 0.47 -14.57
CA GLU A 38 15.05 -0.72 -14.98
C GLU A 38 15.31 -1.95 -14.08
N GLU A 39 16.56 -2.20 -13.68
CA GLU A 39 16.89 -3.31 -12.76
C GLU A 39 16.32 -3.06 -11.36
N GLN A 40 16.19 -1.80 -10.95
CA GLN A 40 15.55 -1.43 -9.68
C GLN A 40 14.05 -1.64 -9.75
N ARG A 41 13.38 -1.16 -10.81
CA ARG A 41 11.94 -1.38 -11.03
C ARG A 41 11.59 -2.86 -11.14
N LEU A 42 12.37 -3.65 -11.88
CA LEU A 42 12.17 -5.08 -12.00
C LEU A 42 12.35 -5.78 -10.66
N ARG A 43 13.31 -5.34 -9.83
CA ARG A 43 13.50 -5.90 -8.51
C ARG A 43 12.33 -5.57 -7.58
N GLU A 44 11.83 -4.34 -7.61
CA GLU A 44 10.65 -3.94 -6.84
C GLU A 44 9.43 -4.74 -7.25
N LEU A 45 9.17 -4.86 -8.56
CA LEU A 45 8.09 -5.68 -9.10
C LEU A 45 8.22 -7.14 -8.68
N LEU A 46 9.41 -7.75 -8.77
CA LEU A 46 9.63 -9.13 -8.36
C LEU A 46 9.40 -9.32 -6.85
N ILE A 47 9.78 -8.34 -6.03
CA ILE A 47 9.50 -8.36 -4.59
C ILE A 47 8.00 -8.28 -4.36
N GLU A 48 7.27 -7.37 -5.03
CA GLU A 48 5.82 -7.23 -4.90
C GLU A 48 5.06 -8.49 -5.33
N ILE A 49 5.50 -9.15 -6.42
CA ILE A 49 4.94 -10.44 -6.86
C ILE A 49 5.18 -11.53 -5.82
N LEU A 50 6.38 -11.59 -5.23
CA LEU A 50 6.68 -12.57 -4.18
C LEU A 50 5.87 -12.30 -2.91
N VAL A 51 5.75 -11.04 -2.50
CA VAL A 51 4.96 -10.64 -1.32
C VAL A 51 3.50 -10.96 -1.52
N SER A 52 2.88 -10.50 -2.62
CA SER A 52 1.45 -10.73 -2.91
C SER A 52 1.06 -12.22 -3.00
N ARG A 53 2.00 -13.11 -3.33
CA ARG A 53 1.76 -14.56 -3.40
C ARG A 53 2.03 -15.31 -2.08
N LEU A 54 2.93 -14.80 -1.24
CA LEU A 54 3.37 -15.48 -0.01
C LEU A 54 2.74 -14.89 1.26
N GLU A 55 2.11 -13.73 1.15
CA GLU A 55 1.38 -13.10 2.25
C GLU A 55 0.19 -13.96 2.71
N ARG A 56 -0.13 -13.87 4.00
CA ARG A 56 -1.32 -14.54 4.55
C ARG A 56 -2.57 -13.77 4.07
N PRO A 57 -3.56 -14.44 3.47
CA PRO A 57 -4.78 -13.75 3.07
C PRO A 57 -5.51 -13.22 4.31
N SER A 58 -6.07 -12.01 4.22
CA SER A 58 -7.04 -11.54 5.20
C SER A 58 -8.31 -12.41 5.11
N LEU A 59 -8.95 -12.64 6.24
CA LEU A 59 -10.27 -13.25 6.23
C LEU A 59 -11.29 -12.20 5.80
N GLN A 60 -12.20 -12.58 4.90
CA GLN A 60 -13.27 -11.70 4.45
C GLN A 60 -14.15 -11.19 5.62
N GLN A 61 -14.27 -11.97 6.69
CA GLN A 61 -14.98 -11.58 7.91
C GLN A 61 -14.27 -10.44 8.65
N ASP A 62 -12.95 -10.56 8.85
CA ASP A 62 -12.15 -9.51 9.49
C ASP A 62 -12.24 -8.18 8.74
N ASP A 63 -12.34 -8.23 7.41
CA ASP A 63 -12.46 -7.04 6.58
C ASP A 63 -13.86 -6.40 6.71
N ILE A 64 -14.93 -7.21 6.84
CA ILE A 64 -16.28 -6.73 7.14
C ILE A 64 -16.36 -6.11 8.54
N GLU A 65 -15.73 -6.73 9.53
CA GLU A 65 -15.71 -6.24 10.91
C GLU A 65 -15.00 -4.88 11.05
N LYS A 66 -14.00 -4.61 10.21
CA LYS A 66 -13.28 -3.34 10.18
C LYS A 66 -14.03 -2.23 9.43
N LEU A 67 -15.06 -2.55 8.65
CA LEU A 67 -15.78 -1.55 7.87
C LEU A 67 -16.62 -0.66 8.80
N PRO A 68 -16.52 0.68 8.67
CA PRO A 68 -17.36 1.58 9.45
C PRO A 68 -18.83 1.41 9.07
N LEU A 69 -19.70 1.54 10.07
CA LEU A 69 -21.16 1.40 9.87
C LEU A 69 -21.72 2.54 9.01
N TYR A 70 -21.22 3.77 9.22
CA TYR A 70 -21.68 4.96 8.51
C TYR A 70 -20.70 5.37 7.40
N PRO A 71 -21.22 5.95 6.31
CA PRO A 71 -20.38 6.45 5.23
C PRO A 71 -19.60 7.70 5.65
N THR A 72 -18.39 7.84 5.12
CA THR A 72 -17.57 9.05 5.25
C THR A 72 -17.88 10.04 4.12
N GLU A 73 -17.46 11.30 4.28
CA GLU A 73 -17.60 12.32 3.23
C GLU A 73 -16.96 11.90 1.91
N GLU A 74 -15.75 11.36 1.96
CA GLU A 74 -15.06 10.86 0.76
C GLU A 74 -15.88 9.81 0.01
N LEU A 75 -16.65 8.97 0.72
CA LEU A 75 -17.52 7.96 0.11
C LEU A 75 -18.82 8.56 -0.45
N ILE A 76 -19.45 9.48 0.28
CA ILE A 76 -20.72 10.13 -0.11
C ILE A 76 -20.55 10.87 -1.44
N TRP A 77 -19.41 11.54 -1.63
CA TRP A 77 -19.14 12.38 -2.79
C TRP A 77 -18.26 11.69 -3.86
N ASP A 78 -18.02 10.37 -3.78
CA ASP A 78 -17.30 9.63 -4.83
C ASP A 78 -18.24 9.24 -5.99
N PRO A 79 -18.06 9.81 -7.20
CA PRO A 79 -18.93 9.54 -8.35
C PRO A 79 -18.80 8.12 -8.92
N ASN A 80 -17.74 7.38 -8.58
CA ASN A 80 -17.54 6.02 -9.08
C ASN A 80 -18.31 4.96 -8.28
N LEU A 81 -18.62 5.28 -7.01
CA LEU A 81 -19.33 4.41 -6.07
C LEU A 81 -20.77 4.86 -5.87
N VAL A 82 -21.00 6.17 -5.77
CA VAL A 82 -22.32 6.77 -5.60
C VAL A 82 -22.60 7.68 -6.81
N PRO A 83 -23.13 7.11 -7.91
CA PRO A 83 -23.46 7.89 -9.10
C PRO A 83 -24.63 8.84 -8.83
N GLU A 84 -24.73 9.89 -9.64
CA GLU A 84 -25.93 10.73 -9.67
C GLU A 84 -27.09 10.00 -10.37
N GLU A 85 -28.32 10.43 -10.09
CA GLU A 85 -29.57 9.82 -10.61
C GLU A 85 -29.55 9.62 -12.14
N HIS A 86 -28.87 10.51 -12.87
CA HIS A 86 -28.80 10.54 -14.32
C HIS A 86 -27.54 9.85 -14.87
N TYR A 87 -27.21 8.66 -14.35
CA TYR A 87 -26.09 7.89 -14.87
C TYR A 87 -26.35 7.37 -16.29
N SER A 88 -25.64 7.93 -17.28
CA SER A 88 -25.85 7.60 -18.70
C SER A 88 -25.31 6.23 -19.13
N GLY A 89 -24.55 5.54 -18.28
CA GLY A 89 -23.99 4.23 -18.60
C GLY A 89 -22.72 4.27 -19.46
N ASP A 90 -22.15 5.46 -19.68
CA ASP A 90 -21.01 5.66 -20.60
C ASP A 90 -19.68 5.11 -20.07
N TYR A 91 -19.56 4.93 -18.74
CA TYR A 91 -18.39 4.34 -18.09
C TYR A 91 -18.77 3.11 -17.25
N SER A 92 -17.82 2.47 -16.57
CA SER A 92 -18.10 1.37 -15.65
C SER A 92 -18.01 1.88 -14.22
N LEU A 93 -19.02 1.59 -13.42
CA LEU A 93 -18.98 1.84 -11.97
C LEU A 93 -18.27 0.69 -11.27
N ALA A 94 -17.64 0.99 -10.13
CA ALA A 94 -16.98 0.01 -9.27
C ALA A 94 -18.00 -0.74 -8.37
N LEU A 95 -19.17 -1.06 -8.93
CA LEU A 95 -20.28 -1.67 -8.20
C LEU A 95 -20.31 -3.20 -8.38
N PRO A 96 -20.59 -3.96 -7.31
CA PRO A 96 -20.84 -5.38 -7.43
C PRO A 96 -22.08 -5.64 -8.31
N LYS A 97 -21.98 -6.58 -9.26
CA LYS A 97 -23.09 -6.94 -10.14
C LYS A 97 -23.88 -8.11 -9.55
N LEU A 98 -25.19 -7.96 -9.48
CA LEU A 98 -26.12 -9.04 -9.15
C LEU A 98 -26.51 -9.79 -10.43
N ASN A 99 -26.10 -11.05 -10.48
CA ASN A 99 -26.46 -11.98 -11.55
C ASN A 99 -27.24 -13.17 -10.95
N LEU A 100 -27.63 -14.14 -11.78
CA LEU A 100 -28.32 -15.35 -11.32
C LEU A 100 -27.42 -16.32 -10.54
N GLN A 101 -26.10 -16.25 -10.75
CA GLN A 101 -25.13 -17.19 -10.19
C GLN A 101 -24.13 -16.46 -9.29
N PHE A 102 -23.89 -17.02 -8.12
CA PHE A 102 -22.92 -16.56 -7.12
C PHE A 102 -21.99 -17.71 -6.75
N LEU A 103 -20.74 -17.40 -6.40
CA LEU A 103 -19.74 -18.43 -6.11
C LEU A 103 -20.06 -19.19 -4.82
N THR A 104 -20.51 -18.46 -3.80
CA THR A 104 -20.95 -18.99 -2.51
C THR A 104 -22.07 -18.11 -1.95
N ILE A 105 -22.75 -18.57 -0.88
CA ILE A 105 -23.71 -17.75 -0.15
C ILE A 105 -23.08 -16.48 0.45
N HIS A 106 -21.81 -16.56 0.87
CA HIS A 106 -21.09 -15.42 1.43
C HIS A 106 -20.82 -14.35 0.37
N ASP A 107 -20.46 -14.75 -0.85
CA ASP A 107 -20.31 -13.84 -2.00
C ASP A 107 -21.63 -13.13 -2.32
N TYR A 108 -22.75 -13.87 -2.31
CA TYR A 108 -24.08 -13.27 -2.48
C TYR A 108 -24.37 -12.20 -1.41
N LEU A 109 -24.21 -12.56 -0.13
CA LEU A 109 -24.51 -11.66 0.98
C LEU A 109 -23.59 -10.42 0.96
N LEU A 110 -22.31 -10.60 0.68
CA LEU A 110 -21.35 -9.49 0.63
C LEU A 110 -21.67 -8.50 -0.50
N ARG A 111 -22.09 -8.98 -1.67
CA ARG A 111 -22.52 -8.11 -2.78
C ARG A 111 -23.77 -7.32 -2.44
N ASN A 112 -24.78 -7.98 -1.84
CA ASN A 112 -26.01 -7.30 -1.43
C ASN A 112 -25.75 -6.31 -0.30
N PHE A 113 -24.90 -6.66 0.67
CA PHE A 113 -24.48 -5.77 1.75
C PHE A 113 -23.83 -4.49 1.21
N ASN A 114 -22.87 -4.62 0.29
CA ASN A 114 -22.20 -3.47 -0.30
C ASN A 114 -23.16 -2.61 -1.13
N LEU A 115 -24.04 -3.22 -1.93
CA LEU A 115 -25.03 -2.47 -2.72
C LEU A 115 -26.03 -1.74 -1.83
N PHE A 116 -26.54 -2.39 -0.79
CA PHE A 116 -27.44 -1.76 0.18
C PHE A 116 -26.75 -0.59 0.88
N ARG A 117 -25.50 -0.76 1.29
CA ARG A 117 -24.73 0.33 1.91
C ARG A 117 -24.57 1.53 0.99
N LEU A 118 -24.31 1.30 -0.31
CA LEU A 118 -24.15 2.39 -1.28
C LEU A 118 -25.48 3.06 -1.62
N GLU A 119 -26.58 2.31 -1.66
CA GLU A 119 -27.91 2.87 -1.85
C GLU A 119 -28.34 3.73 -0.66
N SER A 120 -28.17 3.25 0.58
CA SER A 120 -28.44 4.07 1.76
C SER A 120 -27.51 5.30 1.84
N THR A 121 -26.29 5.20 1.31
CA THR A 121 -25.38 6.36 1.20
C THR A 121 -25.89 7.38 0.19
N TYR A 122 -26.49 6.93 -0.91
CA TYR A 122 -27.15 7.79 -1.89
C TYR A 122 -28.33 8.53 -1.26
N GLU A 123 -29.20 7.84 -0.50
CA GLU A 123 -30.31 8.49 0.21
C GLU A 123 -29.81 9.55 1.20
N ILE A 124 -28.78 9.23 1.99
CA ILE A 124 -28.15 10.20 2.92
C ILE A 124 -27.61 11.41 2.14
N ARG A 125 -27.02 11.20 0.96
CA ARG A 125 -26.53 12.30 0.12
C ARG A 125 -27.67 13.22 -0.30
N GLU A 126 -28.79 12.68 -0.76
CA GLU A 126 -29.96 13.47 -1.16
C GLU A 126 -30.52 14.27 0.02
N ASP A 127 -30.65 13.64 1.19
CA ASP A 127 -31.08 14.31 2.41
C ASP A 127 -30.14 15.46 2.78
N LEU A 128 -28.82 15.24 2.73
CA LEU A 128 -27.83 16.29 2.99
C LEU A 128 -27.92 17.43 1.97
N GLN A 129 -28.11 17.10 0.69
CA GLN A 129 -28.24 18.08 -0.39
C GLN A 129 -29.51 18.92 -0.27
N ASP A 130 -30.61 18.39 0.27
CA ASP A 130 -31.83 19.18 0.52
C ASP A 130 -31.72 20.01 1.82
N GLN A 131 -31.19 19.42 2.90
CA GLN A 131 -31.22 20.05 4.23
C GLN A 131 -30.14 21.12 4.43
N ILE A 132 -28.90 20.90 3.97
CA ILE A 132 -27.80 21.86 4.17
C ILE A 132 -28.11 23.23 3.55
N PRO A 133 -28.61 23.32 2.29
CA PRO A 133 -28.97 24.61 1.70
C PRO A 133 -30.13 25.31 2.43
N ARG A 134 -31.09 24.56 2.98
CA ARG A 134 -32.21 25.12 3.77
C ARG A 134 -31.71 25.77 5.06
N MET A 135 -30.71 25.18 5.72
CA MET A 135 -30.10 25.73 6.92
C MET A 135 -29.28 27.00 6.67
N LYS A 136 -28.86 27.26 5.43
CA LYS A 136 -28.04 28.43 5.03
C LYS A 136 -26.86 28.69 5.98
N PRO A 137 -25.89 27.76 6.05
CA PRO A 137 -24.66 28.00 6.81
C PRO A 137 -23.85 29.15 6.20
N HIS A 138 -23.42 30.09 7.03
CA HIS A 138 -22.49 31.16 6.66
C HIS A 138 -21.37 31.27 7.69
N VAL A 139 -20.20 31.75 7.25
CA VAL A 139 -19.05 31.97 8.11
C VAL A 139 -19.10 33.42 8.63
N ASP A 140 -19.02 33.58 9.94
CA ASP A 140 -18.98 34.89 10.60
C ASP A 140 -17.57 35.52 10.56
N GLN A 141 -17.46 36.79 10.96
CA GLN A 141 -16.19 37.52 11.01
C GLN A 141 -15.16 36.87 11.94
N ASP A 142 -15.63 36.14 12.96
CA ASP A 142 -14.79 35.38 13.89
C ASP A 142 -14.42 33.98 13.38
N GLY A 143 -14.83 33.62 12.16
CA GLY A 143 -14.58 32.30 11.56
C GLY A 143 -15.48 31.18 12.07
N LEU A 144 -16.53 31.52 12.83
CA LEU A 144 -17.51 30.56 13.34
C LEU A 144 -18.64 30.34 12.32
N THR A 145 -19.14 29.10 12.23
CA THR A 145 -20.29 28.76 11.40
C THR A 145 -21.59 29.19 12.10
N GLN A 146 -22.36 30.06 11.45
CA GLN A 146 -23.70 30.45 11.85
C GLN A 146 -24.73 29.92 10.83
N PHE A 147 -25.97 29.71 11.25
CA PHE A 147 -27.04 29.22 10.38
C PHE A 147 -28.15 30.27 10.29
N GLY A 148 -28.44 30.74 9.08
CA GLY A 148 -29.49 31.73 8.82
C GLY A 148 -30.87 31.13 8.51
N GLY A 149 -30.92 29.82 8.28
CA GLY A 149 -32.12 29.09 7.87
C GLY A 149 -32.72 28.22 8.98
N ARG A 150 -33.73 27.44 8.61
CA ARG A 150 -34.35 26.41 9.46
C ARG A 150 -34.45 25.13 8.63
N ALA A 151 -34.09 24.00 9.24
CA ALA A 151 -34.31 22.67 8.69
C ALA A 151 -35.79 22.28 8.88
#